data_AF-K0W0X6-F1
#
_entry.id   AF-K0W0X6-F1
#
_cell.length_a   1.000
_cell.length_b   1.000
_cell.length_c   1.000
_cell.angle_alpha   90.00
_cell.angle_beta   90.00
_cell.angle_gamma   90.00
#
_symmetry.space_group_name_H-M   'P 1'
#
loop_
_entity.id
_entity.type
_entity.pdbx_description
1 polymer ?
#
loop_
_entity_poly.entity_id
_entity_poly.type
_entity_poly.pdbx_seq_one_letter_code
_entity_poly.pdbx_strand_id
1 'polypeptide(L)' 'MTTEKTTEKARAKGSTRYHHGNLRPTLLSVARALLEEGGPEALSLREIGRRAGVSAPAAYHYFSSLDAIAAALAEQ' A
#
# COMPACT_ATOMS: atom_id res chain seq x y z
N MET A 1 -11.39 27.70 13.95
CA MET A 1 -10.81 26.39 14.33
C MET A 1 -10.46 25.66 13.04
N THR A 2 -9.23 25.20 12.96
CA THR A 2 -8.37 25.09 11.77
C THR A 2 -8.87 24.09 10.72
N THR A 3 -9.10 24.62 9.51
CA THR A 3 -9.05 24.01 8.16
C THR A 3 -9.70 22.65 7.90
N GLU A 4 -10.94 22.76 7.41
CA GLU A 4 -11.51 22.12 6.22
C GLU A 4 -10.63 21.08 5.48
N LYS A 5 -10.87 19.83 5.85
CA LYS A 5 -11.00 18.65 4.99
C LYS A 5 -11.40 18.99 3.53
N THR A 6 -10.47 19.00 2.57
CA THR A 6 -10.68 18.66 1.13
C THR A 6 -9.36 18.76 0.33
N THR A 7 -8.86 17.62 -0.12
CA THR A 7 -8.03 17.46 -1.33
C THR A 7 -8.55 16.18 -1.99
N GLU A 8 -9.58 16.29 -2.82
CA GLU A 8 -9.49 16.35 -4.28
C GLU A 8 -8.56 15.28 -4.93
N LYS A 9 -9.14 14.09 -5.14
CA LYS A 9 -9.31 13.48 -6.46
C LYS A 9 -8.07 13.40 -7.38
N ALA A 10 -7.20 12.41 -7.16
CA ALA A 10 -6.31 11.89 -8.21
C ALA A 10 -6.90 10.60 -8.81
N ARG A 11 -7.24 10.69 -10.08
CA ARG A 11 -7.89 9.68 -10.90
C ARG A 11 -6.86 8.66 -11.39
N ALA A 12 -6.45 7.68 -10.57
CA ALA A 12 -5.67 6.55 -11.06
C ALA A 12 -6.61 5.43 -11.55
N LYS A 13 -7.08 5.60 -12.80
CA LYS A 13 -7.80 4.58 -13.54
C LYS A 13 -6.84 3.41 -13.83
N GLY A 14 -6.93 2.37 -13.03
CA GLY A 14 -6.15 1.13 -13.19
C GLY A 14 -6.86 -0.04 -12.54
N SER A 15 -8.11 -0.29 -12.92
CA SER A 15 -8.82 -1.54 -12.61
C SER A 15 -8.21 -2.69 -13.42
N THR A 16 -6.91 -2.95 -13.25
CA THR A 16 -6.24 -4.12 -13.80
C THR A 16 -6.25 -5.16 -12.71
N ARG A 17 -7.33 -5.96 -12.72
CA ARG A 17 -7.43 -7.30 -12.10
C ARG A 17 -6.50 -7.47 -10.90
N TYR A 18 -6.96 -7.03 -9.73
CA TYR A 18 -6.37 -7.48 -8.48
C TYR A 18 -6.37 -9.01 -8.50
N HIS A 19 -5.19 -9.61 -8.62
CA HIS A 19 -5.04 -11.05 -8.66
C HIS A 19 -5.32 -11.55 -7.24
N HIS A 20 -6.57 -11.92 -6.98
CA HIS A 20 -7.09 -12.36 -5.67
C HIS A 20 -6.43 -13.63 -5.12
N GLY A 21 -5.33 -14.09 -5.72
CA GLY A 21 -4.55 -15.24 -5.28
C GLY A 21 -3.08 -14.93 -4.96
N ASN A 22 -2.56 -13.76 -5.34
CA ASN A 22 -1.15 -13.42 -5.12
C ASN A 22 -1.02 -12.34 -4.05
N LEU A 23 -0.43 -12.68 -2.90
CA LEU A 23 -0.30 -11.73 -1.79
C LEU A 23 0.67 -10.58 -2.11
N ARG A 24 1.73 -10.84 -2.87
CA ARG A 24 2.73 -9.83 -3.26
C ARG A 24 2.13 -8.59 -3.98
N PRO A 25 1.38 -8.72 -5.10
CA PRO A 25 0.75 -7.57 -5.75
C PRO A 25 -0.33 -6.91 -4.88
N THR A 26 -1.02 -7.67 -4.04
CA THR A 26 -1.98 -7.11 -3.07
C THR A 26 -1.27 -6.18 -2.08
N LEU A 27 -0.15 -6.60 -1.49
CA LEU A 27 0.65 -5.78 -0.58
C LEU A 27 1.16 -4.50 -1.26
N LEU A 28 1.65 -4.59 -2.50
CA LEU A 28 2.10 -3.41 -3.27
C LEU A 28 0.95 -2.43 -3.55
N SER A 29 -0.22 -2.95 -3.92
CA SER A 29 -1.38 -2.10 -4.17
C SER A 29 -1.85 -1.33 -2.94
N VAL A 30 -1.81 -1.99 -1.78
CA VAL A 30 -2.16 -1.37 -0.49
C VAL A 30 -1.11 -0.35 -0.10
N ALA A 31 0.18 -0.66 -0.30
CA ALA A 31 1.27 0.28 -0.05
C ALA A 31 1.14 1.55 -0.91
N ARG A 32 0.82 1.39 -2.21
CA ARG A 32 0.54 2.53 -3.10
C ARG A 32 -0.64 3.37 -2.61
N ALA A 33 -1.75 2.74 -2.20
CA ALA A 33 -2.90 3.46 -1.67
C ALA A 33 -2.55 4.26 -0.40
N LEU A 34 -1.75 3.68 0.52
CA LEU A 34 -1.30 4.37 1.73
C LEU A 34 -0.39 5.56 1.41
N LEU A 35 0.49 5.43 0.43
CA LEU A 35 1.32 6.53 -0.07
C LEU A 35 0.47 7.65 -0.67
N GLU A 36 -0.56 7.32 -1.44
CA GLU A 36 -1.47 8.31 -2.04
C GLU A 36 -2.35 9.00 -0.98
N GLU A 37 -2.71 8.31 0.11
CA GLU A 37 -3.55 8.85 1.18
C GLU A 37 -2.81 9.71 2.21
N GLY A 38 -1.60 9.31 2.60
CA GLY A 38 -0.87 9.94 3.71
C GLY A 38 0.62 10.09 3.50
N GLY A 39 1.11 9.84 2.28
CA GLY A 39 2.52 9.93 1.94
C GLY A 39 3.39 8.86 2.62
N PRO A 40 4.72 9.04 2.61
CA PRO A 40 5.67 8.08 3.16
C PRO A 40 5.46 7.80 4.65
N GLU A 41 4.99 8.78 5.41
CA GLU A 41 4.71 8.69 6.85
C GLU A 41 3.61 7.68 7.18
N ALA A 42 2.63 7.51 6.27
CA ALA A 42 1.53 6.56 6.42
C ALA A 42 1.92 5.13 5.99
N LEU A 43 3.09 4.97 5.35
CA LEU A 43 3.53 3.68 4.84
C LEU A 43 4.19 2.86 5.96
N SER A 44 3.58 1.74 6.34
CA SER A 44 4.22 0.78 7.24
C SER A 44 3.82 -0.65 6.90
N LEU A 45 4.74 -1.61 7.08
CA LEU A 45 4.46 -3.04 6.86
C LEU A 45 3.25 -3.52 7.66
N ARG A 46 3.08 -2.98 8.86
CA ARG A 46 1.99 -3.31 9.77
C ARG A 46 0.65 -2.82 9.22
N GLU A 47 0.63 -1.60 8.67
CA GLU A 47 -0.55 -1.03 8.04
C GLU A 47 -0.91 -1.76 6.75
N ILE A 48 0.11 -2.06 5.95
CA ILE A 48 -0.03 -2.78 4.68
C ILE A 48 -0.61 -4.17 4.93
N GLY A 49 -0.06 -4.94 5.88
CA GLY A 49 -0.57 -6.26 6.24
C GLY A 49 -2.02 -6.21 6.74
N ARG A 50 -2.31 -5.25 7.64
CA ARG A 50 -3.66 -5.03 8.18
C ARG A 50 -4.67 -4.76 7.07
N ARG A 51 -4.35 -3.86 6.15
CA ARG A 51 -5.25 -3.45 5.07
C ARG A 51 -5.32 -4.46 3.92
N ALA A 52 -4.30 -5.29 3.76
CA ALA A 52 -4.31 -6.46 2.88
C ALA A 52 -5.04 -7.67 3.49
N GLY A 53 -5.51 -7.60 4.75
CA GLY A 53 -6.24 -8.67 5.41
C GLY A 53 -5.37 -9.88 5.78
N VAL A 54 -4.06 -9.69 5.95
CA VAL A 54 -3.12 -10.76 6.29
C VAL A 54 -2.40 -10.49 7.60
N SER A 55 -2.05 -11.57 8.31
CA SER A 55 -1.27 -11.48 9.53
C SER A 55 0.11 -10.89 9.25
N ALA A 56 0.67 -10.13 10.20
CA ALA A 56 2.01 -9.56 10.08
C ALA A 56 3.10 -10.60 9.69
N PRO A 57 3.12 -11.83 10.24
CA PRO A 57 4.08 -12.86 9.81
C PRO A 57 3.95 -13.24 8.34
N ALA A 58 2.71 -13.28 7.82
CA ALA A 58 2.46 -13.57 6.41
C ALA A 58 2.99 -12.46 5.51
N ALA A 59 2.86 -11.19 5.90
CA ALA A 59 3.43 -10.06 5.15
C ALA A 59 4.98 -10.12 5.12
N TYR A 60 5.62 -10.49 6.23
CA TYR A 60 7.08 -10.65 6.31
C TYR A 60 7.63 -11.73 5.37
N HIS A 61 6.85 -12.74 4.99
CA HIS A 61 7.29 -13.75 4.02
C HIS A 61 7.44 -13.22 2.59
N TYR A 62 6.76 -12.12 2.25
CA TYR A 62 6.84 -11.53 0.89
C TYR A 62 7.77 -10.33 0.83
N PHE A 63 7.86 -9.56 1.91
CA PHE A 63 8.73 -8.39 1.99
C PHE A 63 9.44 -8.36 3.34
N SER A 64 10.76 -8.44 3.30
CA SER A 64 11.63 -8.43 4.49
C SER A 64 11.63 -7.08 5.21
N SER A 65 11.27 -6.00 4.52
CA SER A 65 11.27 -4.64 5.07
C SER A 65 10.32 -3.71 4.30
N LEU A 66 10.05 -2.54 4.89
CA LEU A 66 9.35 -1.45 4.21
C LEU A 66 10.11 -0.98 2.96
N ASP A 67 11.45 -0.92 3.06
CA ASP A 67 12.34 -0.65 1.93
C ASP A 67 12.14 -1.64 0.77
N ALA A 68 11.97 -2.93 1.05
CA ALA A 68 11.72 -3.92 0.01
C ALA A 68 10.39 -3.66 -0.73
N ILE A 69 9.38 -3.12 -0.03
CA ILE A 69 8.13 -2.67 -0.65
C ILE A 69 8.35 -1.40 -1.46
N ALA A 70 9.05 -0.41 -0.91
CA ALA A 70 9.32 0.85 -1.60
C ALA A 70 10.16 0.65 -2.87
N ALA A 71 11.20 -0.19 -2.81
CA ALA A 71 12.01 -0.58 -3.96
C ALA A 71 11.16 -1.29 -5.02
N ALA A 72 10.31 -2.24 -4.61
CA ALA A 72 9.41 -2.92 -5.54
C ALA A 72 8.35 -1.99 -6.15
N LEU A 73 7.96 -0.91 -5.48
CA LEU A 73 7.11 0.14 -6.04
C LEU A 73 7.85 1.03 -7.03
N ALA A 74 9.14 1.27 -6.82
CA ALA A 74 9.98 2.07 -7.72
C ALA A 74 10.37 1.31 -9.01
N GLU A 75 10.40 -0.02 -8.96
CA GLU A 75 10.63 -0.89 -10.13
C GLU A 75 9.38 -1.13 -11.01
N GLN A 76 8.18 -0.74 -10.56
CA GLN A 76 6.91 -0.87 -11.31
C GLN A 76 6.60 0.36 -12.17
#